data_AF-A0A413YVN3-F1
#
_entry.id   AF-A0A413YVN3-F1
#
_cell.length_a   1.000
_cell.length_b   1.000
_cell.length_c   1.000
_cell.angle_alpha   90.00
_cell.angle_beta   90.00
_cell.angle_gamma   90.00
#
_symmetry.space_group_name_H-M   'P 1'
#
loop_
_entity.id
_entity.type
_entity.pdbx_description
1 polymer ?
#
loop_
_entity_poly.entity_id
_entity_poly.type
_entity_poly.pdbx_seq_one_letter_code
_entity_poly.pdbx_strand_id
1 'polypeptide(L)'
;MDVKRQVEMERIWENIEQIIQSKYQLKGDEWVQVSVSKRGKIHVTVVSDSNIKRTDIKKLLEEKLDKRSDSYQIGFINIYSTEQAEELHIEKIRKNDDYLSWSDALYADNIAKENKTETQVISFYSYKGGVGRTIALIETAYNLADAGKRVLLLDLDVEAPSLHNIFYDKVNDEINGVQYGTIEYLYRKVIQGSEDVRINDIFCSLQLKNVSGEIFVMPALKSMNKDYVYQIERLQTQQIQEKDVFREIFAYVQKELNVDIILIDTRAGFNQWGSLSLLTLSNQVIFIAYPNNENVEGLNMALQLMQNIGKKRYAVAMSKVVASEEGVKKTRSLFEGLNVAQEDLIPVYYKQEIALSNRYPIDSVDILVSYKELSDYILNNEKIERNKKLLMNGMKEQMLGQMFIEKQRLVRFLAVEQFLNQEANMFLKYRYREELFGIRNTQIKRRYKKGGMRMFQQLYIQL
;
A
#
# COMPACT_ATOMS: atom_id res chain seq x y z
N MET A 1 30.17 5.23 -21.92
CA MET A 1 28.97 5.58 -22.71
C MET A 1 28.23 6.66 -21.96
N ASP A 2 28.08 7.81 -22.61
CA ASP A 2 28.06 9.15 -22.01
C ASP A 2 26.80 9.53 -21.22
N VAL A 3 27.05 10.15 -20.06
CA VAL A 3 26.13 10.96 -19.24
C VAL A 3 25.52 12.13 -20.04
N LYS A 4 26.08 12.48 -21.21
CA LYS A 4 25.51 13.48 -22.14
C LYS A 4 24.26 13.02 -22.91
N ARG A 5 23.98 11.71 -23.05
CA ARG A 5 22.71 11.26 -23.68
C ARG A 5 21.47 11.43 -22.78
N GLN A 6 21.68 11.71 -21.49
CA GLN A 6 20.60 11.74 -20.51
C GLN A 6 19.94 13.13 -20.38
N VAL A 7 20.54 14.17 -20.97
CA VAL A 7 20.12 15.58 -20.78
C VAL A 7 19.47 16.18 -22.05
N GLU A 8 19.45 15.45 -23.17
CA GLU A 8 18.92 15.95 -24.46
C GLU A 8 17.69 15.20 -24.98
N MET A 9 17.01 14.44 -24.11
CA MET A 9 15.68 13.89 -24.40
C MET A 9 14.62 14.78 -23.75
N GLU A 10 14.26 15.89 -24.41
CA GLU A 10 12.93 16.47 -24.24
C GLU A 10 11.91 15.33 -24.32
N ARG A 11 11.08 15.19 -23.27
CA ARG A 11 10.03 14.19 -23.18
C ARG A 11 9.20 14.24 -24.47
N ILE A 12 9.32 13.22 -25.34
CA ILE A 12 8.77 13.23 -26.71
C ILE A 12 7.29 13.61 -26.76
N TRP A 13 6.53 13.26 -25.71
CA TRP A 13 5.13 13.60 -25.56
C TRP A 13 4.86 15.09 -25.30
N GLU A 14 5.70 15.79 -24.52
CA GLU A 14 5.56 17.24 -24.28
C GLU A 14 5.79 18.01 -25.58
N ASN A 15 6.75 17.58 -26.39
CA ASN A 15 7.01 18.15 -27.71
C ASN A 15 5.81 17.92 -28.66
N ILE A 16 5.24 16.72 -28.70
CA ILE A 16 4.06 16.40 -29.54
C ILE A 16 2.81 17.18 -29.08
N GLU A 17 2.55 17.25 -27.76
CA GLU A 17 1.44 18.03 -27.20
C GLU A 17 1.54 19.49 -27.61
N GLN A 18 2.72 20.12 -27.44
CA GLN A 18 2.94 21.51 -27.83
C GLN A 18 2.75 21.75 -29.33
N ILE A 19 3.18 20.81 -30.18
CA ILE A 19 2.99 20.92 -31.63
C ILE A 19 1.51 20.88 -31.97
N ILE A 20 0.75 19.92 -31.43
CA ILE A 20 -0.69 19.80 -31.72
C ILE A 20 -1.43 21.03 -31.18
N GLN A 21 -1.14 21.44 -29.94
CA GLN A 21 -1.70 22.65 -29.33
C GLN A 21 -1.46 23.89 -30.21
N SER A 22 -0.22 24.08 -30.69
CA SER A 22 0.15 25.24 -31.49
C SER A 22 -0.42 25.19 -32.91
N LYS A 23 -0.40 24.00 -33.55
CA LYS A 23 -0.87 23.79 -34.92
C LYS A 23 -2.37 24.04 -35.06
N TYR A 24 -3.15 23.60 -34.08
CA TYR A 24 -4.60 23.71 -34.08
C TYR A 24 -5.14 24.86 -33.23
N GLN A 25 -4.26 25.61 -32.56
CA GLN A 25 -4.59 26.79 -31.75
C GLN A 25 -5.69 26.50 -30.70
N LEU A 26 -5.61 25.34 -30.04
CA LEU A 26 -6.60 24.91 -29.05
C LEU A 26 -6.70 25.96 -27.92
N LYS A 27 -7.93 26.31 -27.51
CA LYS A 27 -8.20 27.37 -26.51
C LYS A 27 -9.35 26.99 -25.58
N GLY A 28 -9.43 27.67 -24.43
CA GLY A 28 -10.52 27.47 -23.47
C GLY A 28 -10.52 26.04 -22.94
N ASP A 29 -11.63 25.33 -23.15
CA ASP A 29 -11.84 23.95 -22.71
C ASP A 29 -11.27 22.91 -23.70
N GLU A 30 -10.67 23.35 -24.81
CA GLU A 30 -9.99 22.46 -25.75
C GLU A 30 -8.57 22.12 -25.28
N TRP A 31 -8.17 20.87 -25.48
CA TRP A 31 -6.85 20.40 -25.05
C TRP A 31 -6.36 19.17 -25.83
N VAL A 32 -5.04 18.98 -25.81
CA VAL A 32 -4.39 17.75 -26.24
C VAL A 32 -3.61 17.12 -25.09
N GLN A 33 -3.61 15.80 -25.04
CA GLN A 33 -2.78 15.02 -24.15
C GLN A 33 -2.14 13.85 -24.92
N VAL A 34 -0.85 13.64 -24.68
CA VAL A 34 -0.05 12.56 -25.24
C VAL A 34 0.50 11.73 -24.08
N SER A 35 0.31 10.42 -24.17
CA SER A 35 0.87 9.43 -23.24
C SER A 35 1.67 8.38 -23.99
N VAL A 36 2.71 7.84 -23.36
CA VAL A 36 3.60 6.86 -23.98
C VAL A 36 3.69 5.62 -23.11
N SER A 37 3.45 4.45 -23.70
CA SER A 37 3.53 3.17 -23.01
C SER A 37 4.97 2.67 -22.87
N LYS A 38 5.24 1.76 -21.92
CA LYS A 38 6.55 1.08 -21.78
C LYS A 38 6.99 0.30 -23.01
N ARG A 39 6.04 -0.11 -23.86
CA ARG A 39 6.32 -0.76 -25.15
C ARG A 39 6.51 0.25 -26.28
N GLY A 40 6.66 1.52 -25.95
CA GLY A 40 6.84 2.61 -26.91
C GLY A 40 5.56 3.02 -27.65
N LYS A 41 4.36 2.63 -27.22
CA LYS A 41 3.13 3.06 -27.90
C LYS A 41 2.72 4.47 -27.50
N ILE A 42 2.58 5.37 -28.47
CA ILE A 42 2.17 6.77 -28.26
C ILE A 42 0.67 6.89 -28.45
N HIS A 43 -0.05 7.24 -27.40
CA HIS A 43 -1.49 7.50 -27.42
C HIS A 43 -1.73 9.01 -27.37
N VAL A 44 -2.66 9.49 -28.20
CA VAL A 44 -3.03 10.90 -28.29
C VAL A 44 -4.53 11.05 -28.09
N THR A 45 -4.92 11.91 -27.16
CA THR A 45 -6.32 12.35 -26.99
C THR A 45 -6.38 13.83 -27.28
N VAL A 46 -7.30 14.24 -28.14
CA VAL A 46 -7.59 15.64 -28.46
C VAL A 46 -9.05 15.92 -28.15
N VAL A 47 -9.31 16.94 -27.37
CA VAL A 47 -10.66 17.51 -27.17
C VAL A 47 -10.68 18.86 -27.86
N SER A 48 -11.48 19.00 -28.90
CA SER A 48 -11.58 20.21 -29.71
C SER A 48 -12.85 20.20 -30.56
N ASP A 49 -13.46 21.37 -30.71
CA ASP A 49 -14.59 21.57 -31.64
C ASP A 49 -14.10 21.91 -33.06
N SER A 50 -12.79 22.09 -33.22
CA SER A 50 -12.14 22.24 -34.51
C SER A 50 -12.14 20.94 -35.30
N ASN A 51 -12.20 21.04 -36.63
CA ASN A 51 -12.20 19.88 -37.54
C ASN A 51 -10.81 19.22 -37.63
N ILE A 52 -10.42 18.50 -36.58
CA ILE A 52 -9.16 17.77 -36.49
C ILE A 52 -9.40 16.33 -36.93
N LYS A 53 -8.76 15.91 -38.02
CA LYS A 53 -8.88 14.53 -38.49
C LYS A 53 -7.83 13.64 -37.85
N ARG A 54 -8.25 12.43 -37.46
CA ARG A 54 -7.35 11.37 -36.98
C ARG A 54 -6.18 11.10 -37.93
N THR A 55 -6.40 11.19 -39.24
CA THR A 55 -5.36 11.03 -40.27
C THR A 55 -4.26 12.08 -40.18
N ASP A 56 -4.60 13.30 -39.77
CA ASP A 56 -3.65 14.41 -39.73
C ASP A 56 -2.73 14.29 -38.51
N ILE A 57 -3.31 13.89 -37.37
CA ILE A 57 -2.54 13.53 -36.17
C ILE A 57 -1.67 12.30 -36.43
N LYS A 58 -2.19 11.28 -37.13
CA LYS A 58 -1.40 10.10 -37.48
C LYS A 58 -0.19 10.44 -38.33
N LYS A 59 -0.37 11.23 -39.41
CA LYS A 59 0.75 11.70 -40.25
C LYS A 59 1.78 12.52 -39.47
N LEU A 60 1.31 13.40 -38.59
CA LEU A 60 2.19 14.17 -37.70
C LEU A 60 3.05 13.26 -36.83
N LEU A 61 2.46 12.20 -36.26
CA LEU A 61 3.19 11.22 -35.47
C LEU A 61 4.19 10.44 -36.35
N GLU A 62 3.77 9.97 -37.53
CA GLU A 62 4.65 9.26 -38.49
C GLU A 62 5.87 10.13 -38.85
N GLU A 63 5.68 11.39 -39.23
CA GLU A 63 6.77 12.33 -39.56
C GLU A 63 7.75 12.58 -38.40
N LYS A 64 7.24 12.57 -37.16
CA LYS A 64 8.04 12.82 -35.96
C LYS A 64 8.78 11.57 -35.49
N LEU A 65 8.19 10.40 -35.71
CA LEU A 65 8.76 9.11 -35.34
C LEU A 65 9.77 8.61 -36.39
N ASP A 66 9.54 8.87 -37.68
CA ASP A 66 10.48 8.52 -38.77
C ASP A 66 11.86 9.19 -38.60
N LYS A 67 11.91 10.35 -37.93
CA LYS A 67 13.16 11.07 -37.65
C LYS A 67 13.94 10.50 -36.46
N ARG A 68 13.40 9.51 -35.74
CA ARG A 68 14.00 8.92 -34.54
C ARG A 68 13.95 7.39 -34.67
N SER A 69 15.04 6.80 -35.17
CA SER A 69 15.29 5.36 -35.04
C SER A 69 15.36 5.03 -33.54
N ASP A 70 14.25 4.58 -32.96
CA ASP A 70 14.12 3.32 -32.20
C ASP A 70 12.85 3.31 -31.31
N SER A 71 12.19 2.15 -31.28
CA SER A 71 11.22 1.66 -30.28
C SER A 71 9.78 2.21 -30.18
N TYR A 72 9.43 3.36 -30.78
CA TYR A 72 8.08 3.91 -30.64
C TYR A 72 7.10 3.49 -31.76
N GLN A 73 5.86 3.18 -31.38
CA GLN A 73 4.75 2.84 -32.29
C GLN A 73 3.55 3.76 -32.03
N ILE A 74 2.71 3.97 -33.05
CA ILE A 74 1.47 4.74 -32.87
C ILE A 74 0.44 3.87 -32.15
N GLY A 75 -0.09 4.38 -31.03
CA GLY A 75 -1.17 3.81 -30.24
C GLY A 75 -2.54 4.34 -30.66
N PHE A 76 -3.39 4.62 -29.66
CA PHE A 76 -4.73 5.17 -29.89
C PHE A 76 -4.66 6.66 -30.21
N ILE A 77 -5.51 7.10 -31.14
CA ILE A 77 -5.71 8.52 -31.44
C ILE A 77 -7.21 8.76 -31.28
N ASN A 78 -7.58 9.40 -30.19
CA ASN A 78 -8.96 9.72 -29.84
C ASN A 78 -9.18 11.22 -30.03
N ILE A 79 -10.30 11.58 -30.64
CA ILE A 79 -10.69 12.97 -30.88
C ILE A 79 -12.15 13.10 -30.47
N TYR A 80 -12.45 14.07 -29.61
CA TYR A 80 -13.78 14.36 -29.09
C TYR A 80 -14.07 15.85 -29.25
N SER A 81 -15.36 16.22 -29.44
CA SER A 81 -15.80 17.59 -29.22
C SER A 81 -15.76 17.92 -27.72
N THR A 82 -15.83 19.21 -27.37
CA THR A 82 -15.92 19.65 -25.97
C THR A 82 -17.17 19.07 -25.29
N GLU A 83 -18.31 19.07 -25.98
CA GLU A 83 -19.57 18.46 -25.55
C GLU A 83 -19.45 16.95 -25.30
N GLN A 84 -18.83 16.21 -26.22
CA GLN A 84 -18.63 14.76 -26.06
C GLN A 84 -17.69 14.44 -24.89
N ALA A 85 -16.67 15.27 -24.68
CA ALA A 85 -15.77 15.11 -23.56
C ALA A 85 -16.49 15.36 -22.23
N GLU A 86 -17.42 16.33 -22.18
CA GLU A 86 -18.26 16.57 -21.00
C GLU A 86 -19.22 15.41 -20.73
N GLU A 87 -19.94 14.92 -21.75
CA GLU A 87 -20.87 13.79 -21.63
C GLU A 87 -20.19 12.49 -21.20
N LEU A 88 -18.98 12.24 -21.70
CA LEU A 88 -18.20 11.04 -21.40
C LEU A 88 -17.26 11.21 -20.21
N HIS A 89 -17.29 12.36 -19.54
CA HIS A 89 -16.39 12.73 -18.43
C HIS A 89 -14.91 12.53 -18.77
N ILE A 90 -14.52 12.91 -19.99
CA ILE A 90 -13.15 12.88 -20.48
C ILE A 90 -12.47 14.18 -20.07
N GLU A 91 -11.69 14.13 -19.00
CA GLU A 91 -10.93 15.27 -18.50
C GLU A 91 -9.45 15.18 -18.88
N LYS A 92 -8.80 16.35 -19.04
CA LYS A 92 -7.35 16.40 -19.23
C LYS A 92 -6.68 15.95 -17.94
N ILE A 93 -5.91 14.87 -18.00
CA ILE A 93 -5.20 14.37 -16.82
C ILE A 93 -4.08 15.36 -16.52
N ARG A 94 -4.14 15.98 -15.34
CA ARG A 94 -3.04 16.77 -14.82
C ARG A 94 -1.87 15.83 -14.54
N LYS A 95 -0.79 15.97 -15.30
CA LYS A 95 0.50 15.33 -15.02
C LYS A 95 1.14 16.01 -13.80
N ASN A 96 0.59 15.82 -12.62
CA ASN A 96 1.44 15.92 -11.43
C ASN A 96 2.23 14.63 -11.37
N ASP A 97 3.55 14.76 -11.23
CA ASP A 97 4.44 13.60 -11.15
C ASP A 97 4.01 12.64 -10.01
N ASP A 98 3.27 13.13 -9.00
CA ASP A 98 2.89 12.43 -7.76
C ASP A 98 1.63 11.56 -7.82
N TYR A 99 0.82 11.62 -8.88
CA TYR A 99 -0.39 10.80 -8.97
C TYR A 99 -0.13 9.50 -9.72
N LEU A 100 -0.62 8.40 -9.15
CA LEU A 100 -0.41 7.06 -9.69
C LEU A 100 -1.77 6.42 -9.99
N SER A 101 -2.20 6.48 -11.24
CA SER A 101 -3.17 5.53 -11.78
C SER A 101 -2.49 4.19 -12.10
N TRP A 102 -3.27 3.16 -12.41
CA TRP A 102 -2.71 1.91 -12.93
C TRP A 102 -1.93 2.10 -14.23
N SER A 103 -2.35 3.03 -15.07
CA SER A 103 -1.64 3.37 -16.30
C SER A 103 -0.27 3.99 -15.98
N ASP A 104 -0.21 4.89 -15.00
CA ASP A 104 1.04 5.52 -14.59
C ASP A 104 1.99 4.50 -13.96
N ALA A 105 1.48 3.60 -13.11
CA ALA A 105 2.28 2.51 -12.54
C ALA A 105 2.76 1.51 -13.59
N LEU A 106 1.94 1.24 -14.62
CA LEU A 106 2.36 0.43 -15.75
C LEU A 106 3.53 1.11 -16.48
N TYR A 107 3.59 2.44 -16.51
CA TYR A 107 4.58 3.21 -17.26
C TYR A 107 5.73 3.84 -16.46
N ALA A 108 5.76 3.68 -15.14
CA ALA A 108 6.80 4.22 -14.27
C ALA A 108 8.20 3.57 -14.49
N ASP A 109 9.26 4.39 -14.52
CA ASP A 109 10.65 3.98 -14.75
C ASP A 109 11.42 3.68 -13.45
N ASN A 110 10.89 2.83 -12.56
CA ASN A 110 11.54 2.49 -11.27
C ASN A 110 11.96 3.72 -10.46
N ILE A 111 11.18 4.80 -10.53
CA ILE A 111 11.42 5.98 -9.70
C ILE A 111 10.94 5.61 -8.30
N ALA A 112 11.88 5.28 -7.41
CA ALA A 112 11.59 5.07 -6.01
C ALA A 112 11.01 6.38 -5.43
N LYS A 113 9.69 6.42 -5.29
CA LYS A 113 9.04 7.48 -4.51
C LYS A 113 8.98 7.01 -3.06
N GLU A 114 9.82 7.63 -2.23
CA GLU A 114 9.68 7.50 -0.78
C GLU A 114 8.40 8.22 -0.35
N ASN A 115 7.40 7.44 0.09
CA ASN A 115 6.22 8.01 0.74
C ASN A 115 6.65 8.67 2.05
N LYS A 116 6.48 10.01 2.11
CA LYS A 116 6.86 10.90 3.23
C LYS A 116 5.91 10.83 4.43
N THR A 117 5.15 9.75 4.62
CA THR A 117 4.24 9.63 5.77
C THR A 117 4.95 8.94 6.93
N GLU A 118 4.93 9.57 8.10
CA GLU A 118 5.48 8.95 9.32
C GLU A 118 4.60 7.78 9.81
N THR A 119 3.29 7.86 9.59
CA THR A 119 2.30 6.82 9.94
C THR A 119 2.42 5.61 9.02
N GLN A 120 2.33 4.40 9.58
CA GLN A 120 2.28 3.18 8.78
C GLN A 120 0.88 3.03 8.16
N VAL A 121 0.79 3.09 6.84
CA VAL A 121 -0.47 2.97 6.09
C VAL A 121 -0.38 1.73 5.20
N ILE A 122 -1.23 0.74 5.49
CA ILE A 122 -1.16 -0.60 4.90
C ILE A 122 -2.42 -0.88 4.09
N SER A 123 -2.28 -1.04 2.79
CA SER A 123 -3.38 -1.47 1.94
C SER A 123 -3.50 -2.98 1.91
N PHE A 124 -4.67 -3.51 2.24
CA PHE A 124 -5.03 -4.89 2.01
C PHE A 124 -5.65 -4.99 0.63
N TYR A 125 -5.02 -5.72 -0.30
CA TYR A 125 -5.46 -5.83 -1.69
C TYR A 125 -5.73 -7.27 -2.08
N SER A 126 -6.67 -7.46 -3.00
CA SER A 126 -6.83 -8.73 -3.71
C SER A 126 -7.20 -8.50 -5.16
N TYR A 127 -6.70 -9.36 -6.05
CA TYR A 127 -7.11 -9.33 -7.45
C TYR A 127 -8.57 -9.76 -7.62
N LYS A 128 -8.98 -10.83 -6.94
CA LYS A 128 -10.37 -11.32 -6.94
C LYS A 128 -11.10 -10.94 -5.66
N GLY A 129 -12.42 -10.77 -5.78
CA GLY A 129 -13.32 -10.69 -4.63
C GLY A 129 -13.48 -12.03 -3.92
N GLY A 130 -13.98 -12.00 -2.68
CA GLY A 130 -14.32 -13.22 -1.93
C GLY A 130 -13.15 -14.02 -1.36
N VAL A 131 -11.91 -13.52 -1.45
CA VAL A 131 -10.71 -14.18 -0.90
C VAL A 131 -10.55 -14.03 0.63
N GLY A 132 -11.44 -13.28 1.28
CA GLY A 132 -11.40 -13.04 2.74
C GLY A 132 -10.57 -11.82 3.16
N ARG A 133 -10.35 -10.86 2.26
CA ARG A 133 -9.53 -9.65 2.50
C ARG A 133 -10.03 -8.78 3.65
N THR A 134 -11.31 -8.41 3.68
CA THR A 134 -11.91 -7.62 4.75
C THR A 134 -11.77 -8.31 6.12
N ILE A 135 -12.04 -9.61 6.19
CA ILE A 135 -11.88 -10.37 7.43
C ILE A 135 -10.41 -10.42 7.84
N ALA A 136 -9.49 -10.65 6.91
CA ALA A 136 -8.06 -10.62 7.21
C ALA A 136 -7.62 -9.27 7.76
N LEU A 137 -8.14 -8.17 7.22
CA LEU A 137 -7.89 -6.81 7.71
C LEU A 137 -8.42 -6.62 9.15
N ILE A 138 -9.66 -7.05 9.43
CA ILE A 138 -10.27 -6.91 10.76
C ILE A 138 -9.54 -7.76 11.81
N GLU A 139 -9.30 -9.04 11.53
CA GLU A 139 -8.64 -9.95 12.48
C GLU A 139 -7.16 -9.61 12.69
N THR A 140 -6.50 -9.05 11.66
CA THR A 140 -5.16 -8.48 11.82
C THR A 140 -5.20 -7.24 12.71
N ALA A 141 -6.17 -6.33 12.53
CA ALA A 141 -6.32 -5.18 13.41
C ALA A 141 -6.56 -5.59 14.87
N TYR A 142 -7.30 -6.66 15.10
CA TYR A 142 -7.52 -7.19 16.44
C TYR A 142 -6.22 -7.69 17.09
N ASN A 143 -5.43 -8.49 16.37
CA ASN A 143 -4.10 -8.93 16.84
C ASN A 143 -3.14 -7.75 17.09
N LEU A 144 -3.19 -6.71 16.26
CA LEU A 144 -2.39 -5.49 16.44
C LEU A 144 -2.83 -4.71 17.68
N ALA A 145 -4.14 -4.58 17.90
CA ALA A 145 -4.70 -3.92 19.09
C ALA A 145 -4.42 -4.72 20.37
N ASP A 146 -4.47 -6.05 20.32
CA ASP A 146 -4.03 -6.92 21.43
C ASP A 146 -2.56 -6.66 21.79
N ALA A 147 -1.70 -6.46 20.78
CA ALA A 147 -0.31 -6.05 20.93
C ALA A 147 -0.11 -4.57 21.32
N GLY A 148 -1.17 -3.84 21.68
CA GLY A 148 -1.13 -2.48 22.20
C GLY A 148 -1.16 -1.37 21.16
N LYS A 149 -1.41 -1.68 19.89
CA LYS A 149 -1.48 -0.69 18.82
C LYS A 149 -2.84 -0.02 18.73
N ARG A 150 -2.84 1.26 18.36
CA ARG A 150 -4.03 2.02 18.00
C ARG A 150 -4.20 1.95 16.49
N VAL A 151 -5.21 1.24 16.03
CA VAL A 151 -5.39 0.88 14.62
C VAL A 151 -6.63 1.57 14.06
N LEU A 152 -6.51 2.18 12.88
CA LEU A 152 -7.66 2.69 12.12
C LEU A 152 -7.96 1.76 10.94
N LEU A 153 -9.19 1.24 10.87
CA LEU A 153 -9.72 0.56 9.70
C LEU A 153 -10.38 1.59 8.77
N LEU A 154 -9.97 1.63 7.51
CA LEU A 154 -10.52 2.50 6.48
C LEU A 154 -11.12 1.66 5.34
N ASP A 155 -12.42 1.80 5.09
CA ASP A 155 -13.11 1.11 3.99
C ASP A 155 -13.05 1.95 2.71
N LEU A 156 -12.26 1.51 1.74
CA LEU A 156 -12.22 2.03 0.36
C LEU A 156 -12.65 0.98 -0.68
N ASP A 157 -13.37 -0.08 -0.29
CA ASP A 157 -14.12 -0.92 -1.23
C ASP A 157 -15.45 -0.24 -1.55
N VAL A 158 -15.40 0.91 -2.24
CA VAL A 158 -16.56 1.80 -2.39
C VAL A 158 -17.71 1.19 -3.19
N GLU A 159 -17.42 0.23 -4.07
CA GLU A 159 -18.44 -0.43 -4.89
C GLU A 159 -19.17 -1.54 -4.13
N ALA A 160 -18.52 -2.14 -3.11
CA ALA A 160 -19.08 -3.19 -2.29
C ALA A 160 -18.61 -3.06 -0.82
N PRO A 161 -18.94 -1.93 -0.16
CA PRO A 161 -18.42 -1.61 1.17
C PRO A 161 -19.03 -2.54 2.22
N SER A 162 -18.30 -2.78 3.29
CA SER A 162 -18.69 -3.81 4.27
C SER A 162 -18.57 -3.37 5.72
N LEU A 163 -17.66 -2.44 6.04
CA LEU A 163 -17.40 -2.09 7.44
C LEU A 163 -18.61 -1.43 8.13
N HIS A 164 -19.42 -0.68 7.38
CA HIS A 164 -20.67 -0.08 7.88
C HIS A 164 -21.68 -1.11 8.39
N ASN A 165 -21.78 -2.28 7.74
CA ASN A 165 -22.69 -3.36 8.14
C ASN A 165 -22.05 -4.25 9.21
N ILE A 166 -20.76 -4.58 9.06
CA ILE A 166 -20.03 -5.40 10.03
C ILE A 166 -20.04 -4.75 11.42
N PHE A 167 -19.89 -3.43 11.47
CA PHE A 167 -19.88 -2.65 12.71
C PHE A 167 -21.13 -1.79 12.87
N TYR A 168 -22.27 -2.24 12.36
CA TYR A 168 -23.52 -1.47 12.29
C TYR A 168 -23.88 -0.76 13.60
N ASP A 169 -23.87 -1.49 14.72
CA ASP A 169 -24.24 -0.95 16.04
C ASP A 169 -23.30 0.18 16.49
N LYS A 170 -22.02 0.12 16.13
CA LYS A 170 -21.02 1.14 16.48
C LYS A 170 -21.09 2.33 15.53
N VAL A 171 -21.23 2.06 14.23
CA VAL A 171 -21.33 3.07 13.18
C VAL A 171 -22.59 3.92 13.36
N ASN A 172 -23.70 3.33 13.78
CA ASN A 172 -25.00 4.00 13.96
C ASN A 172 -25.34 4.31 15.42
N ASP A 173 -24.38 4.21 16.35
CA ASP A 173 -24.59 4.66 17.74
C ASP A 173 -24.95 6.16 17.76
N GLU A 174 -25.98 6.54 18.50
CA GLU A 174 -26.51 7.91 18.49
C GLU A 174 -25.51 8.95 19.01
N ILE A 175 -24.59 8.54 19.88
CA ILE A 175 -23.67 9.45 20.59
C ILE A 175 -22.26 9.34 20.01
N ASN A 176 -21.78 8.12 19.79
CA ASN A 176 -20.40 7.80 19.44
C ASN A 176 -20.23 7.26 18.02
N GLY A 177 -21.34 7.11 17.29
CA GLY A 177 -21.32 6.68 15.90
C GLY A 177 -20.85 7.77 14.96
N VAL A 178 -20.70 7.40 13.68
CA VAL A 178 -20.29 8.36 12.66
C VAL A 178 -21.49 9.21 12.24
N GLN A 179 -21.24 10.45 11.82
CA GLN A 179 -22.27 11.26 11.17
C GLN A 179 -22.31 10.98 9.67
N TYR A 180 -21.13 10.71 9.07
CA TYR A 180 -20.96 10.40 7.66
C TYR A 180 -19.97 9.24 7.50
N GLY A 181 -20.09 8.46 6.43
CA GLY A 181 -18.99 7.65 5.96
C GLY A 181 -17.96 8.47 5.17
N THR A 182 -16.84 7.84 4.88
CA THR A 182 -15.71 8.43 4.15
C THR A 182 -16.12 9.01 2.82
N ILE A 183 -16.96 8.32 2.04
CA ILE A 183 -17.39 8.74 0.71
C ILE A 183 -18.35 9.92 0.80
N GLU A 184 -19.28 9.90 1.77
CA GLU A 184 -20.19 11.01 2.03
C GLU A 184 -19.41 12.28 2.41
N TYR A 185 -18.38 12.15 3.26
CA TYR A 185 -17.47 13.23 3.62
C TYR A 185 -16.65 13.74 2.43
N LEU A 186 -16.03 12.83 1.67
CA LEU A 186 -15.24 13.19 0.50
C LEU A 186 -16.10 13.91 -0.54
N TYR A 187 -17.33 13.47 -0.76
CA TYR A 187 -18.25 14.14 -1.67
C TYR A 187 -18.52 15.58 -1.23
N ARG A 188 -18.83 15.79 0.05
CA ARG A 188 -19.06 17.13 0.61
C ARG A 188 -17.81 18.00 0.51
N LYS A 189 -16.63 17.47 0.86
CA LYS A 189 -15.38 18.24 0.90
C LYS A 189 -14.80 18.50 -0.49
N VAL A 190 -14.81 17.51 -1.37
CA VAL A 190 -14.18 17.54 -2.69
C VAL A 190 -15.11 18.10 -3.74
N ILE A 191 -16.37 17.66 -3.79
CA ILE A 191 -17.32 18.06 -4.84
C ILE A 191 -18.08 19.32 -4.43
N GLN A 192 -18.65 19.35 -3.22
CA GLN A 192 -19.48 20.48 -2.78
C GLN A 192 -18.65 21.64 -2.19
N GLY A 193 -17.38 21.39 -1.82
CA GLY A 193 -16.53 22.40 -1.18
C GLY A 193 -17.01 22.80 0.22
N SER A 194 -17.73 21.91 0.90
CA SER A 194 -18.35 22.22 2.19
C SER A 194 -17.33 22.32 3.32
N GLU A 195 -17.50 23.33 4.18
CA GLU A 195 -16.68 23.54 5.39
C GLU A 195 -17.34 23.03 6.68
N ASP A 196 -18.61 22.63 6.61
CA ASP A 196 -19.41 22.15 7.74
C ASP A 196 -19.07 20.72 8.21
N VAL A 197 -18.35 19.95 7.38
CA VAL A 197 -17.93 18.59 7.70
C VAL A 197 -16.56 18.53 8.36
N ARG A 198 -16.44 17.75 9.44
CA ARG A 198 -15.19 17.60 10.20
C ARG A 198 -14.69 16.17 10.13
N ILE A 199 -13.39 15.98 10.32
CA ILE A 199 -12.77 14.65 10.33
C ILE A 199 -13.28 13.79 11.50
N ASN A 200 -13.69 14.40 12.62
CA ASN A 200 -14.33 13.68 13.73
C ASN A 200 -15.68 13.07 13.38
N ASP A 201 -16.31 13.48 12.29
CA ASP A 201 -17.64 13.04 11.91
C ASP A 201 -17.61 11.71 11.13
N ILE A 202 -16.43 11.19 10.78
CA ILE A 202 -16.26 10.05 9.87
C ILE A 202 -15.68 8.77 10.49
N PHE A 203 -15.37 8.77 11.78
CA PHE A 203 -14.87 7.56 12.45
C PHE A 203 -15.50 7.36 13.82
N CYS A 204 -15.51 6.11 14.28
CA CYS A 204 -15.95 5.73 15.62
C CYS A 204 -14.97 4.71 16.24
N SER A 205 -14.93 4.62 17.57
CA SER A 205 -14.15 3.60 18.30
C SER A 205 -14.99 2.34 18.51
N LEU A 206 -14.38 1.16 18.35
CA LEU A 206 -15.04 -0.12 18.65
C LEU A 206 -15.11 -0.42 20.15
N GLN A 207 -14.25 0.21 20.96
CA GLN A 207 -14.16 -0.01 22.42
C GLN A 207 -14.13 -1.49 22.81
N LEU A 208 -13.14 -2.21 22.28
CA LEU A 208 -12.97 -3.63 22.54
C LEU A 208 -12.57 -3.89 24.01
N LYS A 209 -13.07 -5.00 24.57
CA LYS A 209 -12.68 -5.45 25.91
C LYS A 209 -11.40 -6.28 25.81
N ASN A 210 -10.58 -6.27 26.86
CA ASN A 210 -9.40 -7.13 27.03
C ASN A 210 -8.24 -6.93 26.03
N VAL A 211 -8.24 -5.85 25.25
CA VAL A 211 -7.06 -5.45 24.46
C VAL A 211 -6.38 -4.25 25.10
N SER A 212 -5.07 -4.13 24.90
CA SER A 212 -4.28 -3.01 25.42
C SER A 212 -4.26 -1.79 24.48
N GLY A 213 -4.60 -2.00 23.20
CA GLY A 213 -4.74 -0.97 22.18
C GLY A 213 -6.20 -0.58 21.92
N GLU A 214 -6.46 -0.04 20.73
CA GLU A 214 -7.78 0.45 20.34
C GLU A 214 -7.99 0.30 18.82
N ILE A 215 -9.22 0.03 18.39
CA ILE A 215 -9.58 0.00 16.98
C ILE A 215 -10.60 1.10 16.69
N PHE A 216 -10.28 1.93 15.71
CA PHE A 216 -11.16 2.91 15.11
C PHE A 216 -11.64 2.40 13.76
N VAL A 217 -12.86 2.76 13.38
CA VAL A 217 -13.45 2.39 12.09
C VAL A 217 -13.90 3.64 11.36
N MET A 218 -13.47 3.75 10.11
CA MET A 218 -13.87 4.76 9.14
C MET A 218 -14.58 4.04 7.99
N PRO A 219 -15.91 3.88 8.06
CA PRO A 219 -16.66 3.15 7.04
C PRO A 219 -16.77 3.98 5.75
N ALA A 220 -17.04 3.34 4.60
CA ALA A 220 -17.20 4.05 3.33
C ALA A 220 -18.47 4.92 3.34
N LEU A 221 -19.52 4.44 3.99
CA LEU A 221 -20.83 5.08 4.13
C LEU A 221 -21.38 4.84 5.53
N LYS A 222 -22.28 5.69 6.00
CA LYS A 222 -23.03 5.43 7.24
C LYS A 222 -24.11 4.35 7.03
N SER A 223 -24.91 4.48 5.96
CA SER A 223 -25.96 3.54 5.59
C SER A 223 -26.19 3.52 4.09
N MET A 224 -26.54 2.35 3.55
CA MET A 224 -26.77 2.18 2.10
C MET A 224 -28.03 2.92 1.66
N ASN A 225 -27.87 3.87 0.72
CA ASN A 225 -28.96 4.68 0.18
C ASN A 225 -28.68 5.09 -1.28
N LYS A 226 -29.66 5.72 -1.94
CA LYS A 226 -29.52 6.14 -3.35
C LYS A 226 -28.48 7.24 -3.55
N ASP A 227 -28.32 8.12 -2.56
CA ASP A 227 -27.36 9.22 -2.62
C ASP A 227 -25.93 8.67 -2.65
N TYR A 228 -25.65 7.56 -1.96
CA TYR A 228 -24.35 6.89 -2.01
C TYR A 228 -23.94 6.51 -3.44
N VAL A 229 -24.87 5.93 -4.22
CA VAL A 229 -24.61 5.58 -5.64
C VAL A 229 -24.30 6.83 -6.46
N TYR A 230 -25.04 7.91 -6.23
CA TYR A 230 -24.78 9.18 -6.92
C TYR A 230 -23.40 9.78 -6.53
N GLN A 231 -23.01 9.67 -5.26
CA GLN A 231 -21.75 10.19 -4.76
C GLN A 231 -20.54 9.45 -5.34
N ILE A 232 -20.58 8.11 -5.41
CA ILE A 232 -19.47 7.32 -5.97
C ILE A 232 -19.29 7.57 -7.47
N GLU A 233 -20.36 7.80 -8.21
CA GLU A 233 -20.32 8.12 -9.65
C GLU A 233 -19.69 9.50 -9.89
N ARG A 234 -19.92 10.46 -8.98
CA ARG A 234 -19.38 11.83 -9.10
C ARG A 234 -17.98 11.98 -8.53
N LEU A 235 -17.58 11.16 -7.57
CA LEU A 235 -16.27 11.23 -6.95
C LEU A 235 -15.21 10.57 -7.82
N GLN A 236 -14.28 11.38 -8.33
CA GLN A 236 -13.10 10.89 -9.00
C GLN A 236 -11.90 10.86 -8.06
N THR A 237 -11.15 9.75 -8.07
CA THR A 237 -9.95 9.58 -7.24
C THR A 237 -8.85 10.61 -7.53
N GLN A 238 -8.82 11.17 -8.74
CA GLN A 238 -7.89 12.24 -9.10
C GLN A 238 -8.22 13.54 -8.36
N GLN A 239 -9.50 13.93 -8.29
CA GLN A 239 -9.94 15.13 -7.56
C GLN A 239 -9.63 15.03 -6.06
N ILE A 240 -9.77 13.83 -5.49
CA ILE A 240 -9.42 13.58 -4.09
C ILE A 240 -7.92 13.77 -3.85
N GLN A 241 -7.08 13.27 -4.77
CA GLN A 241 -5.62 13.43 -4.70
C GLN A 241 -5.19 14.90 -4.89
N GLU A 242 -5.84 15.63 -5.81
CA GLU A 242 -5.55 17.05 -6.05
C GLU A 242 -5.82 17.95 -4.84
N LYS A 243 -6.78 17.57 -4.00
CA LYS A 243 -7.08 18.27 -2.75
C LYS A 243 -6.31 17.74 -1.54
N ASP A 244 -5.48 16.72 -1.69
CA ASP A 244 -4.66 16.09 -0.64
C ASP A 244 -5.45 15.71 0.64
N VAL A 245 -6.74 15.40 0.49
CA VAL A 245 -7.68 15.27 1.62
C VAL A 245 -7.29 14.15 2.58
N PHE A 246 -6.80 13.02 2.05
CA PHE A 246 -6.38 11.90 2.89
C PHE A 246 -5.15 12.21 3.73
N ARG A 247 -4.26 13.10 3.29
CA ARG A 247 -3.13 13.54 4.11
C ARG A 247 -3.60 14.33 5.33
N GLU A 248 -4.59 15.21 5.16
CA GLU A 248 -5.22 15.92 6.27
C GLU A 248 -5.89 14.95 7.24
N ILE A 249 -6.65 13.98 6.73
CA ILE A 249 -7.28 12.92 7.54
C ILE A 249 -6.24 12.14 8.33
N PHE A 250 -5.18 11.65 7.67
CA PHE A 250 -4.14 10.83 8.31
C PHE A 250 -3.35 11.61 9.35
N ALA A 251 -3.02 12.88 9.07
CA ALA A 251 -2.37 13.75 10.05
C ALA A 251 -3.27 14.02 11.26
N TYR A 252 -4.57 14.22 11.03
CA TYR A 252 -5.55 14.42 12.09
C TYR A 252 -5.66 13.21 13.01
N VAL A 253 -5.90 12.01 12.47
CA VAL A 253 -6.07 10.79 13.28
C VAL A 253 -4.77 10.40 13.98
N GLN A 254 -3.60 10.66 13.37
CA GLN A 254 -2.33 10.45 14.04
C GLN A 254 -2.16 11.38 15.25
N LYS A 255 -2.52 12.67 15.10
CA LYS A 255 -2.35 13.68 16.15
C LYS A 255 -3.39 13.58 17.27
N GLU A 256 -4.66 13.47 16.91
CA GLU A 256 -5.78 13.56 17.86
C GLU A 256 -6.12 12.20 18.46
N LEU A 257 -5.92 11.11 17.70
CA LEU A 257 -6.24 9.75 18.14
C LEU A 257 -5.00 8.91 18.39
N ASN A 258 -3.78 9.44 18.26
CA ASN A 258 -2.53 8.66 18.41
C ASN A 258 -2.54 7.34 17.61
N VAL A 259 -3.11 7.35 16.40
CA VAL A 259 -3.16 6.15 15.54
C VAL A 259 -1.75 5.76 15.12
N ASP A 260 -1.36 4.52 15.42
CA ASP A 260 -0.07 3.95 15.05
C ASP A 260 -0.10 3.41 13.60
N ILE A 261 -1.19 2.75 13.24
CA ILE A 261 -1.32 1.99 11.99
C ILE A 261 -2.70 2.24 11.36
N ILE A 262 -2.71 2.54 10.06
CA ILE A 262 -3.94 2.64 9.26
C ILE A 262 -3.99 1.44 8.32
N LEU A 263 -5.06 0.65 8.39
CA LEU A 263 -5.33 -0.47 7.49
C LEU A 263 -6.45 -0.10 6.52
N ILE A 264 -6.18 -0.20 5.22
CA ILE A 264 -7.12 0.15 4.16
C ILE A 264 -7.69 -1.14 3.55
N ASP A 265 -9.02 -1.30 3.60
CA ASP A 265 -9.73 -2.32 2.81
C ASP A 265 -9.95 -1.75 1.41
N THR A 266 -9.33 -2.36 0.41
CA THR A 266 -9.29 -1.79 -0.95
C THR A 266 -10.26 -2.49 -1.88
N ARG A 267 -10.78 -1.81 -2.90
CA ARG A 267 -11.59 -2.48 -3.94
C ARG A 267 -10.77 -3.54 -4.70
N ALA A 268 -11.36 -4.72 -4.95
CA ALA A 268 -10.71 -5.80 -5.69
C ALA A 268 -10.43 -5.46 -7.17
N GLY A 269 -9.39 -6.05 -7.74
CA GLY A 269 -9.07 -5.92 -9.16
C GLY A 269 -8.41 -4.59 -9.55
N PHE A 270 -8.39 -4.27 -10.84
CA PHE A 270 -7.72 -3.07 -11.37
C PHE A 270 -8.71 -1.92 -11.58
N ASN A 271 -9.11 -1.28 -10.47
CA ASN A 271 -10.03 -0.15 -10.45
C ASN A 271 -9.34 1.11 -9.88
N GLN A 272 -9.95 2.29 -10.07
CA GLN A 272 -9.34 3.56 -9.68
C GLN A 272 -9.12 3.70 -8.15
N TRP A 273 -10.06 3.21 -7.34
CA TRP A 273 -9.97 3.24 -5.87
C TRP A 273 -8.87 2.31 -5.34
N GLY A 274 -8.65 1.18 -6.01
CA GLY A 274 -7.53 0.28 -5.80
C GLY A 274 -6.20 0.97 -6.11
N SER A 275 -6.08 1.67 -7.25
CA SER A 275 -4.85 2.42 -7.54
C SER A 275 -4.58 3.51 -6.51
N LEU A 276 -5.60 4.29 -6.11
CA LEU A 276 -5.47 5.30 -5.07
C LEU A 276 -4.91 4.69 -3.78
N SER A 277 -5.50 3.58 -3.34
CA SER A 277 -5.11 2.92 -2.09
C SER A 277 -3.69 2.34 -2.13
N LEU A 278 -3.34 1.62 -3.21
CA LEU A 278 -2.09 0.86 -3.29
C LEU A 278 -0.90 1.72 -3.67
N LEU A 279 -1.11 2.62 -4.63
CA LEU A 279 -0.04 3.37 -5.26
C LEU A 279 0.21 4.68 -4.49
N THR A 280 -0.86 5.40 -4.14
CA THR A 280 -0.77 6.72 -3.52
C THR A 280 -0.79 6.67 -2.00
N LEU A 281 -1.87 6.14 -1.38
CA LEU A 281 -2.12 6.31 0.05
C LEU A 281 -1.21 5.45 0.94
N SER A 282 -1.01 4.18 0.57
CA SER A 282 -0.29 3.23 1.41
C SER A 282 1.22 3.29 1.24
N ASN A 283 1.97 3.08 2.32
CA ASN A 283 3.41 2.87 2.29
C ASN A 283 3.80 1.38 2.42
N GLN A 284 2.83 0.50 2.67
CA GLN A 284 2.97 -0.96 2.63
C GLN A 284 1.72 -1.60 2.00
N VAL A 285 1.89 -2.72 1.30
CA VAL A 285 0.76 -3.48 0.73
C VAL A 285 0.78 -4.93 1.22
N ILE A 286 -0.35 -5.43 1.69
CA ILE A 286 -0.57 -6.84 1.98
C ILE A 286 -1.53 -7.38 0.91
N PHE A 287 -1.03 -8.29 0.10
CA PHE A 287 -1.78 -8.99 -0.91
C PHE A 287 -2.45 -10.23 -0.32
N ILE A 288 -3.76 -10.34 -0.46
CA ILE A 288 -4.57 -11.49 -0.04
C ILE A 288 -4.98 -12.28 -1.28
N ALA A 289 -4.64 -13.56 -1.34
CA ALA A 289 -4.92 -14.41 -2.50
C ALA A 289 -5.45 -15.79 -2.10
N TYR A 290 -6.43 -16.30 -2.84
CA TYR A 290 -6.84 -17.70 -2.73
C TYR A 290 -5.84 -18.60 -3.50
N PRO A 291 -5.50 -19.82 -3.03
CA PRO A 291 -4.58 -20.72 -3.72
C PRO A 291 -5.19 -21.32 -5.00
N ASN A 292 -5.27 -20.51 -6.05
CA ASN A 292 -5.59 -20.93 -7.42
C ASN A 292 -4.79 -20.13 -8.46
N ASN A 293 -4.80 -20.62 -9.71
CA ASN A 293 -4.04 -20.02 -10.81
C ASN A 293 -4.52 -18.61 -11.18
N GLU A 294 -5.83 -18.34 -11.12
CA GLU A 294 -6.37 -17.01 -11.44
C GLU A 294 -5.84 -15.91 -10.51
N ASN A 295 -5.71 -16.20 -9.22
CA ASN A 295 -5.11 -15.26 -8.27
C ASN A 295 -3.61 -15.10 -8.53
N VAL A 296 -2.88 -16.19 -8.83
CA VAL A 296 -1.44 -16.12 -9.13
C VAL A 296 -1.19 -15.23 -10.36
N GLU A 297 -1.94 -15.43 -11.44
CA GLU A 297 -1.81 -14.64 -12.68
C GLU A 297 -2.10 -13.15 -12.44
N GLY A 298 -3.27 -12.84 -11.87
CA GLY A 298 -3.66 -11.45 -11.64
C GLY A 298 -2.79 -10.74 -10.61
N LEU A 299 -2.33 -11.48 -9.58
CA LEU A 299 -1.45 -10.92 -8.57
C LEU A 299 -0.05 -10.65 -9.10
N ASN A 300 0.47 -11.49 -10.01
CA ASN A 300 1.75 -11.22 -10.67
C ASN A 300 1.75 -9.89 -11.45
N MET A 301 0.62 -9.51 -12.06
CA MET A 301 0.47 -8.19 -12.66
C MET A 301 0.52 -7.08 -11.59
N ALA A 302 -0.18 -7.22 -10.48
CA ALA A 302 -0.13 -6.24 -9.38
C ALA A 302 1.28 -6.11 -8.76
N LEU A 303 1.99 -7.23 -8.58
CA LEU A 303 3.38 -7.27 -8.11
C LEU A 303 4.32 -6.57 -9.09
N GLN A 304 4.18 -6.81 -10.39
CA GLN A 304 4.94 -6.09 -11.42
C GLN A 304 4.69 -4.58 -11.35
N LEU A 305 3.46 -4.15 -11.10
CA LEU A 305 3.13 -2.74 -10.95
C LEU A 305 3.79 -2.13 -9.71
N MET A 306 3.85 -2.85 -8.58
CA MET A 306 4.60 -2.40 -7.40
C MET A 306 6.10 -2.25 -7.69
N GLN A 307 6.68 -3.21 -8.41
CA GLN A 307 8.08 -3.16 -8.82
C GLN A 307 8.36 -1.94 -9.69
N ASN A 308 7.52 -1.70 -10.70
CA ASN A 308 7.63 -0.57 -11.63
C ASN A 308 7.65 0.80 -10.94
N ILE A 309 6.85 0.99 -9.89
CA ILE A 309 6.81 2.24 -9.11
C ILE A 309 7.87 2.27 -8.00
N GLY A 310 8.72 1.25 -7.91
CA GLY A 310 9.75 1.13 -6.89
C GLY A 310 9.21 0.96 -5.47
N LYS A 311 7.95 0.53 -5.28
CA LYS A 311 7.38 0.28 -3.95
C LYS A 311 8.03 -0.99 -3.41
N LYS A 312 8.74 -0.90 -2.29
CA LYS A 312 9.53 -2.04 -1.76
C LYS A 312 8.82 -2.85 -0.69
N ARG A 313 7.80 -2.27 -0.06
CA ARG A 313 7.13 -2.86 1.11
C ARG A 313 5.83 -3.52 0.69
N TYR A 314 5.92 -4.78 0.31
CA TYR A 314 4.72 -5.59 0.09
C TYR A 314 4.97 -7.06 0.40
N ALA A 315 3.90 -7.75 0.78
CA ALA A 315 3.90 -9.19 1.06
C ALA A 315 2.60 -9.83 0.57
N VAL A 316 2.61 -11.15 0.43
CA VAL A 316 1.47 -11.97 0.04
C VAL A 316 1.12 -12.93 1.17
N ALA A 317 -0.14 -12.87 1.61
CA ALA A 317 -0.76 -13.87 2.45
C ALA A 317 -1.74 -14.70 1.63
N MET A 318 -1.55 -16.03 1.65
CA MET A 318 -2.43 -16.96 0.97
C MET A 318 -3.56 -17.31 1.92
N SER A 319 -4.80 -17.01 1.52
CA SER A 319 -6.00 -17.13 2.35
C SER A 319 -6.85 -18.34 1.98
N LYS A 320 -7.62 -18.81 2.97
CA LYS A 320 -8.43 -20.02 2.93
C LYS A 320 -7.60 -21.26 2.57
N VAL A 321 -6.41 -21.35 3.15
CA VAL A 321 -5.55 -22.53 3.01
C VAL A 321 -6.19 -23.71 3.71
N VAL A 322 -6.32 -24.84 3.01
CA VAL A 322 -6.81 -26.08 3.60
C VAL A 322 -5.72 -26.62 4.54
N ALA A 323 -6.07 -26.86 5.81
CA ALA A 323 -5.18 -27.37 6.84
C ALA A 323 -4.91 -28.88 6.68
N SER A 324 -4.47 -29.29 5.50
CA SER A 324 -3.97 -30.64 5.19
C SER A 324 -2.59 -30.54 4.54
N GLU A 325 -1.81 -31.62 4.60
CA GLU A 325 -0.48 -31.65 3.97
C GLU A 325 -0.56 -31.31 2.47
N GLU A 326 -1.54 -31.87 1.76
CA GLU A 326 -1.78 -31.59 0.36
C GLU A 326 -2.21 -30.13 0.11
N GLY A 327 -3.08 -29.59 0.97
CA GLY A 327 -3.54 -28.20 0.89
C GLY A 327 -2.40 -27.19 1.06
N VAL A 328 -1.52 -27.42 2.03
CA VAL A 328 -0.33 -26.60 2.28
C VAL A 328 0.69 -26.75 1.14
N LYS A 329 0.93 -27.98 0.67
CA LYS A 329 1.85 -28.24 -0.45
C LYS A 329 1.39 -27.54 -1.73
N LYS A 330 0.11 -27.65 -2.07
CA LYS A 330 -0.48 -26.95 -3.22
C LYS A 330 -0.37 -25.43 -3.08
N THR A 331 -0.67 -24.90 -1.89
CA THR A 331 -0.58 -23.46 -1.62
C THR A 331 0.86 -22.96 -1.79
N ARG A 332 1.84 -23.70 -1.27
CA ARG A 332 3.27 -23.37 -1.41
C ARG A 332 3.70 -23.36 -2.88
N SER A 333 3.33 -24.38 -3.65
CA SER A 333 3.64 -24.44 -5.09
C SER A 333 3.06 -23.25 -5.86
N LEU A 334 1.84 -22.80 -5.52
CA LEU A 334 1.24 -21.61 -6.14
C LEU A 334 1.90 -20.31 -5.70
N PHE A 335 2.28 -20.22 -4.43
CA PHE A 335 3.01 -19.09 -3.87
C PHE A 335 4.39 -18.93 -4.53
N GLU A 336 5.10 -20.03 -4.77
CA GLU A 336 6.38 -20.05 -5.50
C GLU A 336 6.25 -19.57 -6.96
N GLY A 337 5.03 -19.59 -7.53
CA GLY A 337 4.72 -19.01 -8.84
C GLY A 337 4.53 -17.48 -8.84
N LEU A 338 4.61 -16.82 -7.68
CA LEU A 338 4.48 -15.37 -7.55
C LEU A 338 5.84 -14.68 -7.70
N ASN A 339 5.86 -13.57 -8.44
CA ASN A 339 7.02 -12.70 -8.62
C ASN A 339 7.22 -11.77 -7.40
N VAL A 340 7.31 -12.36 -6.21
CA VAL A 340 7.49 -11.68 -4.92
C VAL A 340 8.84 -12.07 -4.33
N ALA A 341 9.52 -11.14 -3.66
CA ALA A 341 10.79 -11.42 -2.99
C ALA A 341 10.63 -12.21 -1.67
N GLN A 342 9.40 -12.36 -1.18
CA GLN A 342 9.07 -13.06 0.05
C GLN A 342 9.37 -14.57 -0.11
N GLU A 343 10.27 -15.10 0.72
CA GLU A 343 10.60 -16.54 0.73
C GLU A 343 9.56 -17.37 1.47
N ASP A 344 9.09 -16.87 2.62
CA ASP A 344 8.23 -17.62 3.52
C ASP A 344 6.75 -17.39 3.21
N LEU A 345 6.01 -18.48 3.02
CA LEU A 345 4.56 -18.45 2.87
C LEU A 345 3.91 -17.94 4.17
N ILE A 346 3.00 -16.97 4.06
CA ILE A 346 2.09 -16.56 5.14
C ILE A 346 0.71 -17.20 4.87
N PRO A 347 0.37 -18.35 5.49
CA PRO A 347 -0.92 -18.99 5.33
C PRO A 347 -1.96 -18.41 6.29
N VAL A 348 -3.14 -18.10 5.76
CA VAL A 348 -4.36 -17.89 6.54
C VAL A 348 -5.26 -19.10 6.28
N TYR A 349 -5.40 -19.95 7.30
CA TYR A 349 -6.14 -21.20 7.19
C TYR A 349 -7.65 -20.98 7.09
N TYR A 350 -8.32 -21.82 6.31
CA TYR A 350 -9.77 -21.82 6.22
C TYR A 350 -10.40 -22.26 7.54
N LYS A 351 -11.28 -21.43 8.07
CA LYS A 351 -12.03 -21.65 9.31
C LYS A 351 -13.52 -21.46 9.01
N GLN A 352 -14.31 -22.51 9.22
CA GLN A 352 -15.74 -22.50 8.90
C GLN A 352 -16.52 -21.58 9.85
N GLU A 353 -16.01 -21.42 11.07
CA GLU A 353 -16.57 -20.60 12.14
C GLU A 353 -16.69 -19.13 11.74
N ILE A 354 -15.79 -18.65 10.87
CA ILE A 354 -15.84 -17.28 10.32
C ILE A 354 -17.14 -17.05 9.56
N ALA A 355 -17.60 -18.04 8.78
CA ALA A 355 -18.83 -17.91 7.99
C ALA A 355 -20.10 -17.88 8.86
N LEU A 356 -20.02 -18.33 10.11
CA LEU A 356 -21.13 -18.31 11.06
C LEU A 356 -21.08 -17.10 11.99
N SER A 357 -20.02 -16.27 11.92
CA SER A 357 -19.88 -15.13 12.81
C SER A 357 -20.67 -13.93 12.34
N ASN A 358 -21.45 -13.37 13.27
CA ASN A 358 -22.15 -12.10 13.14
C ASN A 358 -21.52 -10.99 13.99
N ARG A 359 -20.39 -11.26 14.65
CA ARG A 359 -19.67 -10.31 15.50
C ARG A 359 -18.20 -10.30 15.16
N TYR A 360 -17.66 -9.10 15.04
CA TYR A 360 -16.28 -8.86 14.66
C TYR A 360 -15.64 -7.83 15.59
N PRO A 361 -14.32 -7.93 15.86
CA PRO A 361 -13.48 -9.09 15.54
C PRO A 361 -13.96 -10.37 16.26
N ILE A 362 -13.61 -11.53 15.72
CA ILE A 362 -14.06 -12.81 16.26
C ILE A 362 -13.19 -13.14 17.48
N ASP A 363 -13.79 -13.06 18.67
CA ASP A 363 -13.12 -13.38 19.93
C ASP A 363 -12.99 -14.90 20.13
N SER A 364 -12.14 -15.51 19.33
CA SER A 364 -11.79 -16.94 19.36
C SER A 364 -10.29 -17.09 19.20
N VAL A 365 -9.65 -17.77 20.16
CA VAL A 365 -8.21 -18.06 20.16
C VAL A 365 -7.79 -18.72 18.86
N ASP A 366 -8.59 -19.66 18.34
CA ASP A 366 -8.29 -20.38 17.11
C ASP A 366 -8.32 -19.48 15.87
N ILE A 367 -9.21 -18.48 15.84
CA ILE A 367 -9.28 -17.49 14.76
C ILE A 367 -8.11 -16.51 14.86
N LEU A 368 -7.90 -15.95 16.04
CA LEU A 368 -6.77 -15.06 16.33
C LEU A 368 -5.42 -15.67 15.89
N VAL A 369 -5.17 -16.92 16.27
CA VAL A 369 -3.95 -17.67 15.89
C VAL A 369 -3.82 -17.82 14.38
N SER A 370 -4.94 -17.95 13.65
CA SER A 370 -4.93 -18.11 12.19
C SER A 370 -4.47 -16.84 11.44
N TYR A 371 -4.53 -15.67 12.08
CA TYR A 371 -4.05 -14.39 11.53
C TYR A 371 -2.77 -13.88 12.20
N LYS A 372 -2.23 -14.65 13.15
CA LYS A 372 -1.08 -14.23 13.97
C LYS A 372 0.19 -14.04 13.14
N GLU A 373 0.47 -14.94 12.20
CA GLU A 373 1.65 -14.85 11.35
C GLU A 373 1.64 -13.59 10.46
N LEU A 374 0.49 -13.24 9.90
CA LEU A 374 0.31 -11.99 9.14
C LEU A 374 0.52 -10.76 10.04
N SER A 375 -0.03 -10.79 11.26
CA SER A 375 0.09 -9.69 12.22
C SER A 375 1.54 -9.51 12.70
N ASP A 376 2.24 -10.62 12.97
CA ASP A 376 3.65 -10.62 13.38
C ASP A 376 4.55 -10.11 12.26
N TYR A 377 4.26 -10.42 10.99
CA TYR A 377 4.94 -9.84 9.84
C TYR A 377 4.85 -8.30 9.83
N ILE A 378 3.65 -7.75 10.08
CA ILE A 378 3.45 -6.29 10.14
C ILE A 378 4.23 -5.66 11.31
N LEU A 379 4.15 -6.25 12.51
CA LEU A 379 4.85 -5.77 13.71
C LEU A 379 6.37 -5.85 13.57
N ASN A 380 6.89 -6.91 12.95
CA ASN A 380 8.33 -7.08 12.75
C ASN A 380 8.88 -6.08 11.75
N ASN A 381 8.15 -5.80 10.66
CA ASN A 381 8.52 -4.75 9.72
C ASN A 381 8.56 -3.37 10.40
N GLU A 382 7.60 -3.07 11.27
CA GLU A 382 7.61 -1.83 12.05
C GLU A 382 8.86 -1.71 12.94
N LYS A 383 9.22 -2.79 13.65
CA LYS A 383 10.45 -2.85 14.47
C LYS A 383 11.70 -2.63 13.63
N ILE A 384 11.80 -3.26 12.46
CA ILE A 384 12.94 -3.11 11.55
C ILE A 384 13.09 -1.64 11.13
N GLU A 385 12.01 -0.99 10.71
CA GLU A 385 12.04 0.41 10.28
C GLU A 385 12.37 1.37 11.42
N ARG A 386 11.80 1.13 12.61
CA ARG A 386 12.17 1.88 13.82
C ARG A 386 13.67 1.73 14.11
N ASN A 387 14.19 0.52 14.06
CA ASN A 387 15.61 0.25 14.30
C ASN A 387 16.50 0.92 13.25
N LYS A 388 16.12 0.88 11.97
CA LYS A 388 16.84 1.61 10.90
C LYS A 388 16.89 3.11 11.18
N LYS A 389 15.77 3.74 11.56
CA LYS A 389 15.72 5.16 11.94
C LYS A 389 16.64 5.47 13.14
N LEU A 390 16.60 4.65 14.19
CA LEU A 390 17.49 4.81 15.35
C LEU A 390 18.97 4.69 14.96
N LEU A 391 19.32 3.72 14.12
CA LEU A 391 20.68 3.53 13.63
C LEU A 391 21.16 4.70 12.78
N MET A 392 20.33 5.20 11.86
CA MET A 392 20.64 6.37 11.03
C MET A 392 20.85 7.64 11.88
N ASN A 393 20.13 7.77 12.98
CA ASN A 393 20.24 8.90 13.90
C ASN A 393 21.30 8.70 15.01
N GLY A 394 22.10 7.63 14.95
CA GLY A 394 23.14 7.35 15.94
C GLY A 394 22.65 6.92 17.33
N MET A 395 21.35 6.64 17.50
CA MET A 395 20.71 6.30 18.77
C MET A 395 20.85 4.81 19.12
N LYS A 396 22.09 4.28 19.09
CA LYS A 396 22.39 2.85 19.32
C LYS A 396 22.02 2.39 20.73
N GLU A 397 22.22 3.23 21.74
CA GLU A 397 21.91 2.91 23.14
C GLU A 397 20.41 2.70 23.37
N GLN A 398 19.55 3.50 22.74
CA GLN A 398 18.09 3.30 22.79
C GLN A 398 17.64 2.02 22.09
N MET A 399 18.27 1.67 20.96
CA MET A 399 18.00 0.40 20.26
C MET A 399 18.36 -0.79 21.15
N LEU A 400 19.52 -0.73 21.79
CA LEU A 400 20.01 -1.76 22.70
C LEU A 400 19.16 -1.84 23.98
N GLY A 401 18.76 -0.71 24.56
CA GLY A 401 17.93 -0.66 25.76
C GLY A 401 16.60 -1.42 25.62
N GLN A 402 16.00 -1.46 24.42
CA GLN A 402 14.79 -2.26 24.17
C GLN A 402 15.06 -3.77 24.06
N MET A 403 16.29 -4.16 23.74
CA MET A 403 16.72 -5.57 23.70
C MET A 403 17.15 -6.09 25.08
N PHE A 404 17.42 -5.19 26.04
CA PHE A 404 17.89 -5.54 27.38
C PHE A 404 16.81 -5.23 28.43
N ILE A 405 15.99 -6.25 28.75
CA ILE A 405 15.04 -6.15 29.87
C ILE A 405 15.85 -6.19 31.18
N GLU A 406 15.89 -5.06 31.86
CA GLU A 406 16.58 -4.89 33.14
C GLU A 406 15.77 -5.53 34.28
N LYS A 407 15.74 -6.87 34.34
CA LYS A 407 15.33 -7.58 35.56
C LYS A 407 16.33 -8.70 35.87
N GLN A 408 17.22 -8.37 36.80
CA GLN A 408 18.27 -9.19 37.41
C GLN A 408 19.53 -9.34 36.55
N ARG A 409 20.70 -9.17 37.18
CA ARG A 409 22.06 -9.06 36.63
C ARG A 409 22.60 -10.28 35.85
N LEU A 410 21.76 -11.01 35.11
CA LEU A 410 22.15 -12.13 34.26
C LEU A 410 21.21 -12.18 33.05
N VAL A 411 21.71 -11.73 31.89
CA VAL A 411 21.02 -11.83 30.61
C VAL A 411 21.13 -13.27 30.10
N ARG A 412 20.00 -13.96 29.96
CA ARG A 412 19.91 -15.24 29.23
C ARG A 412 19.61 -14.95 27.77
N PHE A 413 20.55 -15.25 26.89
CA PHE A 413 20.28 -15.37 25.45
C PHE A 413 19.47 -16.64 25.22
N LEU A 414 18.17 -16.51 24.95
CA LEU A 414 17.36 -17.63 24.46
C LEU A 414 17.66 -17.81 22.97
N ALA A 415 18.41 -18.87 22.66
CA ALA A 415 18.66 -19.44 21.34
C ALA A 415 19.30 -18.51 20.28
N VAL A 416 20.59 -18.24 20.43
CA VAL A 416 21.46 -17.88 19.29
C VAL A 416 22.32 -19.09 18.95
N GLU A 417 21.89 -19.90 17.99
CA GLU A 417 22.69 -20.99 17.44
C GLU A 417 23.50 -20.47 16.25
N GLN A 418 24.81 -20.34 16.47
CA GLN A 418 25.91 -19.95 15.56
C GLN A 418 26.10 -18.46 15.25
N PHE A 419 27.21 -17.93 15.81
CA PHE A 419 27.97 -16.82 15.24
C PHE A 419 28.99 -17.40 14.24
N LEU A 420 28.89 -17.02 12.97
CA LEU A 420 29.98 -17.21 12.01
C LEU A 420 30.66 -15.86 11.78
N ASN A 421 31.97 -15.85 11.98
CA ASN A 421 32.86 -14.72 11.77
C ASN A 421 34.02 -15.21 10.94
N GLN A 422 34.20 -14.68 9.73
CA GLN A 422 35.51 -14.30 9.19
C GLN A 422 35.29 -13.07 8.29
N GLU A 423 35.84 -11.93 8.72
CA GLU A 423 35.89 -10.63 8.04
C GLU A 423 34.64 -9.73 8.15
N ALA A 424 34.69 -8.85 9.17
CA ALA A 424 33.99 -7.56 9.27
C ALA A 424 32.49 -7.51 8.92
N ASN A 425 31.63 -8.02 9.81
CA ASN A 425 30.35 -7.44 10.27
C ASN A 425 29.65 -8.48 11.16
N MET A 426 29.25 -8.10 12.38
CA MET A 426 28.58 -9.01 13.31
C MET A 426 27.06 -8.82 13.17
N PHE A 427 26.34 -9.90 12.82
CA PHE A 427 24.89 -9.90 12.62
C PHE A 427 24.16 -10.52 13.82
N LEU A 428 23.11 -9.86 14.33
CA LEU A 428 22.13 -10.45 15.25
C LEU A 428 21.02 -11.11 14.41
N LYS A 429 20.96 -12.45 14.43
CA LYS A 429 19.97 -13.24 13.67
C LYS A 429 18.69 -13.38 14.49
N TYR A 430 17.58 -12.82 14.02
CA TYR A 430 16.24 -13.17 14.47
C TYR A 430 15.70 -14.31 13.57
N ARG A 431 14.77 -15.13 14.07
CA ARG A 431 14.05 -16.09 13.19
C ARG A 431 13.35 -15.29 12.09
N TYR A 432 13.42 -15.80 10.86
CA TYR A 432 13.14 -15.15 9.56
C TYR A 432 14.35 -14.37 8.99
N ARG A 433 14.86 -14.86 7.85
CA ARG A 433 16.22 -14.67 7.31
C ARG A 433 16.50 -13.27 6.73
N GLU A 434 16.72 -12.26 7.55
CA GLU A 434 17.30 -10.98 7.09
C GLU A 434 18.43 -10.47 8.01
N GLU A 435 19.46 -9.89 7.40
CA GLU A 435 20.69 -9.39 8.03
C GLU A 435 20.55 -7.98 8.64
N LEU A 436 21.10 -7.77 9.84
CA LEU A 436 21.24 -6.45 10.48
C LEU A 436 22.68 -5.92 10.34
N PHE A 437 22.88 -4.81 9.62
CA PHE A 437 24.19 -4.20 9.38
C PHE A 437 24.79 -3.48 10.61
N GLY A 438 26.06 -3.80 10.93
CA GLY A 438 27.09 -2.82 11.28
C GLY A 438 27.46 -2.58 12.77
N ILE A 439 28.57 -3.18 13.24
CA ILE A 439 29.39 -2.67 14.36
C ILE A 439 30.89 -2.91 14.06
N ARG A 440 31.73 -1.86 14.16
CA ARG A 440 33.20 -1.96 14.07
C ARG A 440 33.83 -2.31 15.43
N ASN A 441 34.87 -3.14 15.37
CA ASN A 441 35.47 -3.86 16.48
C ASN A 441 36.70 -3.14 17.05
N THR A 442 36.55 -2.23 18.01
CA THR A 442 37.70 -1.52 18.62
C THR A 442 37.89 -1.72 20.12
N GLN A 443 37.11 -2.57 20.82
CA GLN A 443 37.27 -2.73 22.29
C GLN A 443 37.20 -4.16 22.85
N ILE A 444 37.55 -5.20 22.08
CA ILE A 444 37.65 -6.56 22.66
C ILE A 444 39.06 -6.78 23.25
N LYS A 445 39.22 -6.64 24.57
CA LYS A 445 40.40 -7.12 25.30
C LYS A 445 40.25 -8.62 25.61
N ARG A 446 40.99 -9.48 24.89
CA ARG A 446 41.11 -10.92 25.18
C ARG A 446 41.98 -11.15 26.42
N ARG A 447 41.46 -11.80 27.48
CA ARG A 447 42.28 -12.42 28.53
C ARG A 447 42.19 -13.94 28.40
N TYR A 448 43.31 -14.59 28.07
CA TYR A 448 43.44 -16.04 28.10
C TYR A 448 43.82 -16.50 29.51
N LYS A 449 43.11 -17.50 30.05
CA LYS A 449 43.66 -18.40 31.07
C LYS A 449 43.57 -19.84 30.53
N LYS A 450 44.73 -20.51 30.50
CA LYS A 450 44.86 -21.97 30.28
C LYS A 450 44.36 -22.71 31.51
N GLY A 451 43.66 -23.82 31.31
CA GLY A 451 43.27 -24.76 32.37
C GLY A 451 41.80 -25.15 32.27
N GLY A 452 41.52 -26.41 31.99
CA GLY A 452 40.23 -26.91 31.52
C GLY A 452 39.06 -26.75 32.48
N MET A 453 37.97 -26.20 31.96
CA MET A 453 36.57 -26.50 32.29
C MET A 453 35.71 -25.78 31.24
N ARG A 454 34.60 -26.38 30.79
CA ARG A 454 33.65 -25.73 29.86
C ARG A 454 33.18 -24.41 30.50
N MET A 455 33.58 -23.27 29.93
CA MET A 455 33.11 -21.95 30.37
C MET A 455 31.96 -21.48 29.50
N PHE A 456 30.87 -21.06 30.14
CA PHE A 456 29.92 -20.12 29.57
C PHE A 456 30.66 -18.80 29.29
N GLN A 457 30.60 -18.30 28.05
CA GLN A 457 31.10 -16.96 27.74
C GLN A 457 30.11 -15.91 28.27
N GLN A 458 30.47 -15.21 29.33
CA GLN A 458 29.84 -13.93 29.68
C GLN A 458 30.48 -12.83 28.83
N LEU A 459 29.67 -12.20 27.98
CA LEU A 459 30.05 -10.98 27.29
C LEU A 459 29.84 -9.80 28.25
N TYR A 460 30.91 -9.12 28.63
CA TYR A 460 30.83 -7.81 29.29
C TYR A 460 31.03 -6.75 28.22
N ILE A 461 29.97 -5.99 27.92
CA ILE A 461 30.09 -4.71 27.22
C ILE A 461 29.98 -3.65 28.32
N GLN A 462 31.08 -2.96 28.62
CA GLN A 462 30.97 -1.68 29.32
C GLN A 462 30.43 -0.67 28.31
N LEU A 463 29.30 -0.05 28.66
CA LEU A 463 28.73 1.09 27.95
C LEU A 463 29.65 2.31 28.09
#